data_AF-A0A6P8ITH6-F1
#
_entry.id   AF-A0A6P8ITH6-F1
#
_cell.length_a   1.000
_cell.length_b   1.000
_cell.length_c   1.000
_cell.angle_alpha   90.00
_cell.angle_beta   90.00
_cell.angle_gamma   90.00
#
_symmetry.space_group_name_H-M   'P 1'
#
loop_
_entity.id
_entity.type
_entity.pdbx_description
1 polymer ?
#
loop_
_entity_poly.entity_id
_entity_poly.type
_entity_poly.pdbx_seq_one_letter_code
_entity_poly.pdbx_strand_id
1 'polypeptide(L)'
;MKWNNDQDEALCKQILLIEPFQYRARTIRSGSAWSKIAIEFNQMTSLHFDRLLDNRAVRDRFNTIKDNFKGKVRAEEIASGISPPELTPTENAIEDIIEREKEAECMFCIEDAENSKSVEKQIQTGEEMRLQSLETFAETRKQNTANDEGGDVEPTKAKKKRRTGTDTLIYLQEKTEKEIELKKEELALKKEEQEEHFAGQKDMRQQQNQIYQGFSKMQETMQSQMQKQVELQQQQMQQNNQLMMMMMQMMQNSKKG
;
A
#
# COMPACT_ATOMS: atom_id res chain seq x y z
N MET A 1 -31.48 -17.81 10.48
CA MET A 1 -31.66 -18.31 9.10
C MET A 1 -30.47 -19.21 8.81
N LYS A 2 -30.69 -20.49 8.49
CA LYS A 2 -29.59 -21.40 8.16
C LYS A 2 -29.34 -21.29 6.66
N TRP A 3 -28.14 -20.90 6.30
CA TRP A 3 -27.68 -20.83 4.91
C TRP A 3 -27.04 -22.16 4.53
N ASN A 4 -27.32 -22.61 3.31
CA ASN A 4 -26.81 -23.86 2.76
C ASN A 4 -25.71 -23.58 1.72
N ASN A 5 -24.85 -24.57 1.45
CA ASN A 5 -23.78 -24.44 0.46
C ASN A 5 -24.30 -24.06 -0.94
N ASP A 6 -25.44 -24.62 -1.37
CA ASP A 6 -26.06 -24.30 -2.65
C ASP A 6 -26.52 -22.83 -2.73
N GLN A 7 -26.98 -22.28 -1.59
CA GLN A 7 -27.37 -20.87 -1.50
C GLN A 7 -26.13 -19.97 -1.55
N ASP A 8 -25.03 -20.38 -0.92
CA ASP A 8 -23.76 -19.65 -0.96
C ASP A 8 -23.16 -19.65 -2.36
N GLU A 9 -23.22 -20.78 -3.08
CA GLU A 9 -22.78 -20.89 -4.47
C GLU A 9 -23.60 -19.99 -5.40
N ALA A 10 -24.94 -20.05 -5.29
CA ALA A 10 -25.82 -19.19 -6.07
C ALA A 10 -25.59 -17.69 -5.76
N LEU A 11 -25.31 -17.36 -4.50
CA LEU A 11 -24.99 -16.00 -4.08
C LEU A 11 -23.69 -15.51 -4.74
N CYS A 12 -22.63 -16.31 -4.72
CA CYS A 12 -21.35 -15.96 -5.36
C CYS A 12 -21.52 -15.75 -6.87
N LYS A 13 -22.29 -16.62 -7.54
CA LYS A 13 -22.63 -16.46 -8.96
C LYS A 13 -23.36 -15.15 -9.24
N GLN A 14 -24.30 -14.76 -8.38
CA GLN A 14 -25.03 -13.51 -8.56
C GLN A 14 -24.18 -12.26 -8.29
N ILE A 15 -23.25 -12.34 -7.34
CA ILE A 15 -22.29 -11.25 -7.09
C ILE A 15 -21.35 -11.09 -8.29
N LEU A 16 -20.90 -12.18 -8.90
CA LEU A 16 -20.10 -12.14 -10.13
C LEU A 16 -20.87 -11.59 -11.34
N LEU A 17 -22.19 -11.74 -11.38
CA LEU A 17 -23.02 -11.22 -12.46
C LEU A 17 -23.31 -9.71 -12.33
N ILE A 18 -23.62 -9.27 -11.11
CA ILE A 18 -24.03 -7.87 -10.85
C ILE A 18 -22.82 -6.97 -10.53
N GLU A 19 -21.73 -7.57 -10.05
CA GLU A 19 -20.43 -6.92 -9.78
C GLU A 19 -20.56 -5.66 -8.92
N PRO A 20 -21.12 -5.76 -7.69
CA PRO A 20 -21.39 -4.60 -6.84
C PRO A 20 -20.13 -3.83 -6.42
N PHE A 21 -18.97 -4.44 -6.57
CA PHE A 21 -17.64 -3.92 -6.26
C PHE A 21 -17.07 -2.98 -7.33
N GLN A 22 -17.64 -2.94 -8.54
CA GLN A 22 -17.29 -1.93 -9.56
C GLN A 22 -17.70 -0.51 -9.16
N TYR A 23 -18.48 -0.37 -8.10
CA TYR A 23 -18.88 0.92 -7.54
C TYR A 23 -18.17 1.15 -6.22
N ARG A 24 -17.67 2.37 -6.02
CA ARG A 24 -17.05 2.78 -4.74
C ARG A 24 -17.99 2.46 -3.58
N ALA A 25 -17.43 1.89 -2.52
CA ALA A 25 -18.18 1.54 -1.32
C ALA A 25 -18.90 2.76 -0.74
N ARG A 26 -20.05 2.54 -0.09
CA ARG A 26 -20.90 3.58 0.52
C ARG A 26 -21.52 4.56 -0.48
N THR A 27 -21.50 4.27 -1.77
CA THR A 27 -22.26 5.02 -2.78
C THR A 27 -23.67 4.44 -2.96
N ILE A 28 -24.59 5.27 -3.47
CA ILE A 28 -25.95 4.85 -3.82
C ILE A 28 -25.92 3.74 -4.89
N ARG A 29 -24.99 3.83 -5.84
CA ARG A 29 -24.81 2.82 -6.91
C ARG A 29 -24.42 1.46 -6.33
N SER A 30 -23.45 1.43 -5.41
CA SER A 30 -23.08 0.22 -4.69
C SER A 30 -24.27 -0.35 -3.90
N GLY A 31 -24.99 0.49 -3.15
CA GLY A 31 -26.19 0.07 -2.43
C GLY A 31 -27.28 -0.50 -3.34
N SER A 32 -27.52 0.14 -4.50
CA SER A 32 -28.48 -0.31 -5.50
C SER A 32 -28.09 -1.64 -6.13
N ALA A 33 -26.81 -1.89 -6.37
CA ALA A 33 -26.32 -3.18 -6.86
C ALA A 33 -26.59 -4.31 -5.84
N TRP A 34 -26.31 -4.07 -4.56
CA TRP A 34 -26.65 -5.03 -3.49
C TRP A 34 -28.16 -5.25 -3.34
N SER A 35 -28.98 -4.21 -3.49
CA SER A 35 -30.44 -4.34 -3.51
C SER A 35 -30.93 -5.15 -4.71
N LYS A 36 -30.32 -4.96 -5.89
CA LYS A 36 -30.62 -5.75 -7.08
C LYS A 36 -30.30 -7.23 -6.87
N ILE A 37 -29.14 -7.55 -6.28
CA ILE A 37 -28.78 -8.92 -5.90
C ILE A 37 -29.85 -9.50 -4.97
N ALA A 38 -30.25 -8.78 -3.91
CA ALA A 38 -31.27 -9.27 -2.99
C ALA A 38 -32.62 -9.53 -3.67
N ILE A 39 -33.05 -8.65 -4.58
CA ILE A 39 -34.30 -8.83 -5.34
C ILE A 39 -34.23 -10.07 -6.23
N GLU A 40 -33.19 -10.20 -7.04
CA GLU A 40 -33.03 -11.35 -7.95
C GLU A 40 -32.85 -12.67 -7.19
N PHE A 41 -32.14 -12.62 -6.07
CA PHE A 41 -31.92 -13.77 -5.21
C PHE A 41 -33.20 -14.24 -4.51
N ASN A 42 -34.07 -13.31 -4.09
CA ASN A 42 -35.40 -13.65 -3.56
C ASN A 42 -36.36 -14.21 -4.62
N GLN A 43 -36.14 -13.92 -5.91
CA GLN A 43 -36.94 -14.44 -7.01
C GLN A 43 -36.59 -15.88 -7.39
N MET A 44 -35.43 -16.40 -6.96
CA MET A 44 -35.03 -17.79 -7.21
C MET A 44 -35.87 -18.76 -6.37
N THR A 45 -36.94 -19.29 -6.96
CA THR A 45 -37.82 -20.28 -6.30
C THR A 45 -37.11 -21.61 -6.04
N SER A 46 -35.97 -21.87 -6.69
CA SER A 46 -35.13 -23.05 -6.45
C SER A 46 -34.45 -23.01 -5.07
N LEU A 47 -34.35 -21.85 -4.44
CA LEU A 47 -33.74 -21.68 -3.13
C LEU A 47 -34.82 -21.32 -2.11
N HIS A 48 -35.08 -22.21 -1.16
CA HIS A 48 -36.06 -21.95 -0.12
C HIS A 48 -35.48 -21.03 0.96
N PHE A 49 -36.09 -19.85 1.12
CA PHE A 49 -35.76 -18.90 2.17
C PHE A 49 -36.95 -18.75 3.12
N ASP A 50 -36.71 -18.92 4.43
CA ASP A 50 -37.77 -18.73 5.44
C ASP A 50 -38.28 -17.28 5.53
N ARG A 51 -37.50 -16.33 5.01
CA ARG A 51 -37.80 -14.89 4.98
C ARG A 51 -37.20 -14.24 3.74
N LEU A 52 -37.82 -13.16 3.27
CA LEU A 52 -37.23 -12.27 2.26
C LEU A 52 -35.89 -11.72 2.77
N LEU A 53 -34.88 -11.82 1.92
CA LEU A 53 -33.55 -11.29 2.18
C LEU A 53 -33.50 -9.82 1.79
N ASP A 54 -32.97 -8.99 2.69
CA ASP A 54 -32.64 -7.59 2.39
C ASP A 54 -31.19 -7.47 1.91
N ASN A 55 -30.85 -6.35 1.29
CA ASN A 55 -29.50 -6.08 0.77
C ASN A 55 -28.41 -6.29 1.83
N ARG A 56 -28.70 -5.93 3.08
CA ARG A 56 -27.82 -6.10 4.22
C ARG A 56 -27.58 -7.57 4.55
N ALA A 57 -28.64 -8.39 4.55
CA ALA A 57 -28.52 -9.81 4.87
C ALA A 57 -27.66 -10.55 3.83
N VAL A 58 -27.83 -10.22 2.56
CA VAL A 58 -27.04 -10.75 1.44
C VAL A 58 -25.57 -10.36 1.57
N ARG A 59 -25.30 -9.07 1.85
CA ARG A 59 -23.94 -8.55 2.02
C ARG A 59 -23.24 -9.14 3.24
N ASP A 60 -23.92 -9.20 4.39
CA ASP A 60 -23.37 -9.76 5.63
C ASP A 60 -23.06 -11.25 5.47
N ARG A 61 -23.90 -11.99 4.73
CA ARG A 61 -23.62 -13.39 4.39
C ARG A 61 -22.38 -13.52 3.52
N PHE A 62 -22.27 -12.71 2.46
CA PHE A 62 -21.09 -12.74 1.59
C PHE A 62 -19.81 -12.45 2.36
N ASN A 63 -19.81 -11.43 3.23
CA ASN A 63 -18.67 -11.14 4.10
C ASN A 63 -18.28 -12.34 4.98
N THR A 64 -19.27 -13.03 5.54
CA THR A 64 -19.04 -14.24 6.35
C THR A 64 -18.38 -15.35 5.52
N ILE A 65 -18.85 -15.60 4.30
CA ILE A 65 -18.28 -16.61 3.38
C ILE A 65 -16.84 -16.23 3.02
N LYS A 66 -16.62 -14.97 2.66
CA LYS A 66 -15.30 -14.41 2.31
C LYS A 66 -14.31 -14.54 3.46
N ASP A 67 -14.71 -14.21 4.68
CA ASP A 67 -13.84 -14.30 5.87
C ASP A 67 -13.51 -15.76 6.21
N ASN A 68 -14.48 -16.66 6.10
CA ASN A 68 -14.26 -18.09 6.29
C ASN A 68 -13.28 -18.66 5.26
N PHE A 69 -13.41 -18.25 3.98
CA PHE A 69 -12.50 -18.66 2.91
C PHE A 69 -11.06 -18.19 3.18
N LYS A 70 -10.87 -16.91 3.50
CA LYS A 70 -9.56 -16.36 3.87
C LYS A 70 -8.95 -17.08 5.08
N GLY A 71 -9.78 -17.43 6.05
CA GLY A 71 -9.38 -18.20 7.23
C GLY A 71 -8.89 -19.60 6.86
N LYS A 72 -9.59 -20.30 5.97
CA LYS A 72 -9.18 -21.62 5.45
C LYS A 72 -7.85 -21.55 4.72
N VAL A 73 -7.71 -20.64 3.75
CA VAL A 73 -6.47 -20.46 2.98
C VAL A 73 -5.28 -20.22 3.91
N ARG A 74 -5.44 -19.30 4.88
CA ARG A 74 -4.40 -19.02 5.87
C ARG A 74 -4.06 -20.22 6.75
N ALA A 75 -5.07 -20.99 7.18
CA ALA A 75 -4.85 -22.18 7.99
C ALA A 75 -4.11 -23.27 7.20
N GLU A 76 -4.44 -23.44 5.91
CA GLU A 76 -3.78 -24.37 5.01
C GLU A 76 -2.33 -23.94 4.71
N GLU A 77 -2.07 -22.66 4.47
CA GLU A 77 -0.72 -22.12 4.30
C GLU A 77 0.17 -22.38 5.53
N ILE A 78 -0.38 -22.18 6.74
CA ILE A 78 0.33 -22.40 8.01
C ILE A 78 0.58 -23.88 8.26
N ALA A 79 -0.40 -24.75 7.98
CA ALA A 79 -0.33 -26.17 8.30
C ALA A 79 0.47 -26.99 7.27
N SER A 80 0.38 -26.62 5.99
CA SER A 80 0.85 -27.45 4.90
C SER A 80 2.29 -27.12 4.50
N GLY A 81 2.71 -25.85 4.48
CA GLY A 81 4.03 -25.46 3.94
C GLY A 81 4.28 -25.86 2.47
N ILE A 82 3.30 -26.48 1.83
CA ILE A 82 3.20 -26.92 0.44
C ILE A 82 1.80 -26.54 -0.08
N SER A 83 1.70 -26.43 -1.41
CA SER A 83 0.53 -25.92 -2.15
C SER A 83 -0.81 -26.40 -1.59
N PRO A 84 -1.80 -25.50 -1.42
CA PRO A 84 -3.16 -25.87 -1.01
C PRO A 84 -3.78 -26.89 -1.99
N PRO A 85 -4.71 -27.74 -1.50
CA PRO A 85 -5.52 -28.60 -2.36
C PRO A 85 -6.33 -27.79 -3.39
N GLU A 86 -6.77 -28.45 -4.47
CA GLU A 86 -7.60 -27.81 -5.50
C GLU A 86 -8.86 -27.19 -4.88
N LEU A 87 -9.04 -25.89 -5.12
CA LEU A 87 -10.17 -25.12 -4.61
C LEU A 87 -11.48 -25.64 -5.19
N THR A 88 -12.51 -25.73 -4.34
CA THR A 88 -13.85 -26.08 -4.81
C THR A 88 -14.38 -25.01 -5.79
N PRO A 89 -15.33 -25.34 -6.69
CA PRO A 89 -15.90 -24.36 -7.62
C PRO A 89 -16.44 -23.10 -6.96
N THR A 90 -17.02 -23.24 -5.76
CA THR A 90 -17.51 -22.10 -4.95
C THR A 90 -16.37 -21.28 -4.39
N GLU A 91 -15.28 -21.92 -3.96
CA GLU A 91 -14.08 -21.24 -3.45
C GLU A 91 -13.35 -20.48 -4.57
N ASN A 92 -13.26 -21.04 -5.78
CA ASN A 92 -12.79 -20.32 -6.96
C ASN A 92 -13.63 -19.07 -7.25
N ALA A 93 -14.97 -19.19 -7.20
CA ALA A 93 -15.85 -18.04 -7.39
C ALA A 93 -15.64 -16.96 -6.31
N ILE A 94 -15.35 -17.35 -5.07
CA ILE A 94 -15.03 -16.40 -3.99
C ILE A 94 -13.68 -15.73 -4.23
N GLU A 95 -12.67 -16.48 -4.66
CA GLU A 95 -11.35 -15.96 -5.01
C GLU A 95 -11.44 -14.96 -6.17
N ASP A 96 -12.16 -15.30 -7.25
CA ASP A 96 -12.42 -14.42 -8.38
C ASP A 96 -13.07 -13.10 -7.93
N ILE A 97 -14.06 -13.16 -7.02
CA ILE A 97 -14.69 -11.94 -6.48
C ILE A 97 -13.68 -11.11 -5.69
N ILE A 98 -12.85 -11.74 -4.85
CA ILE A 98 -11.82 -11.05 -4.05
C ILE A 98 -10.80 -10.36 -4.96
N GLU A 99 -10.37 -11.01 -6.02
CA GLU A 99 -9.44 -10.46 -6.99
C GLU A 99 -10.04 -9.24 -7.71
N ARG A 100 -11.25 -9.36 -8.26
CA ARG A 100 -11.94 -8.24 -8.91
C ARG A 100 -12.26 -7.08 -7.97
N GLU A 101 -12.58 -7.37 -6.71
CA GLU A 101 -12.74 -6.34 -5.67
C GLU A 101 -11.44 -5.56 -5.46
N LYS A 102 -10.31 -6.25 -5.39
CA LYS A 102 -8.99 -5.64 -5.21
C LYS A 102 -8.59 -4.81 -6.42
N GLU A 103 -8.85 -5.30 -7.63
CA GLU A 103 -8.62 -4.54 -8.87
C GLU A 103 -9.45 -3.25 -8.91
N ALA A 104 -10.74 -3.34 -8.58
CA ALA A 104 -11.61 -2.17 -8.50
C ALA A 104 -11.12 -1.16 -7.46
N GLU A 105 -10.70 -1.64 -6.27
CA GLU A 105 -10.13 -0.78 -5.22
C GLU A 105 -8.83 -0.10 -5.68
N CYS A 106 -7.93 -0.83 -6.36
CA CYS A 106 -6.72 -0.26 -6.96
C CYS A 106 -7.05 0.84 -7.98
N MET A 107 -8.06 0.64 -8.84
CA MET A 107 -8.49 1.65 -9.80
C MET A 107 -9.01 2.91 -9.10
N PHE A 108 -9.80 2.77 -8.04
CA PHE A 108 -10.27 3.91 -7.26
C PHE A 108 -9.12 4.66 -6.56
N CYS A 109 -8.09 3.95 -6.08
CA CYS A 109 -6.91 4.58 -5.50
C CYS A 109 -6.09 5.37 -6.53
N ILE A 110 -5.97 4.86 -7.76
CA ILE A 110 -5.29 5.56 -8.85
C ILE A 110 -6.06 6.83 -9.21
N GLU A 111 -7.38 6.75 -9.36
CA GLU A 111 -8.24 7.91 -9.66
C GLU A 111 -8.13 8.99 -8.58
N ASP A 112 -8.15 8.62 -7.29
CA ASP A 112 -7.96 9.57 -6.19
C ASP A 112 -6.58 10.24 -6.22
N ALA A 113 -5.53 9.47 -6.54
CA ALA A 113 -4.16 9.98 -6.63
C ALA A 113 -3.92 10.88 -7.85
N GLU A 114 -4.61 10.64 -8.96
CA GLU A 114 -4.58 11.52 -10.12
C GLU A 114 -5.34 12.81 -9.84
N ASN A 115 -6.51 12.71 -9.21
CA ASN A 115 -7.31 13.86 -8.85
C ASN A 115 -6.58 14.76 -7.85
N SER A 116 -5.92 14.19 -6.82
CA SER A 116 -5.12 14.96 -5.86
C SER A 116 -3.97 15.72 -6.52
N LYS A 117 -3.21 15.08 -7.42
CA LYS A 117 -2.15 15.75 -8.21
C LYS A 117 -2.70 16.88 -9.07
N SER A 118 -3.89 16.70 -9.64
CA SER A 118 -4.55 17.74 -10.44
C SER A 118 -4.94 18.94 -9.59
N VAL A 119 -5.46 18.69 -8.38
CA VAL A 119 -5.82 19.73 -7.39
C VAL A 119 -4.57 20.46 -6.91
N GLU A 120 -3.49 19.73 -6.57
CA GLU A 120 -2.21 20.33 -6.16
C GLU A 120 -1.63 21.25 -7.25
N LYS A 121 -1.66 20.83 -8.53
CA LYS A 121 -1.24 21.68 -9.64
C LYS A 121 -2.08 22.94 -9.77
N GLN A 122 -3.40 22.85 -9.58
CA GLN A 122 -4.27 24.02 -9.61
C GLN A 122 -3.98 24.99 -8.46
N ILE A 123 -3.73 24.46 -7.26
CA ILE A 123 -3.31 25.26 -6.10
C ILE A 123 -1.97 25.95 -6.40
N GLN A 124 -0.97 25.22 -6.88
CA GLN A 124 0.35 25.77 -7.21
C GLN A 124 0.26 26.85 -8.30
N THR A 125 -0.53 26.63 -9.35
CA THR A 125 -0.76 27.62 -10.41
C THR A 125 -1.43 28.87 -9.83
N GLY A 126 -2.40 28.70 -8.93
CA GLY A 126 -3.07 29.79 -8.24
C GLY A 126 -2.12 30.60 -7.35
N GLU A 127 -1.23 29.93 -6.61
CA GLU A 127 -0.20 30.58 -5.79
C GLU A 127 0.83 31.33 -6.64
N GLU A 128 1.25 30.76 -7.77
CA GLU A 128 2.18 31.38 -8.70
C GLU A 128 1.60 32.65 -9.33
N MET A 129 0.34 32.60 -9.80
CA MET A 129 -0.36 33.81 -10.30
C MET A 129 -0.47 34.89 -9.22
N ARG A 130 -0.71 34.50 -7.96
CA ARG A 130 -0.76 35.43 -6.82
C ARG A 130 0.61 36.09 -6.58
N LEU A 131 1.70 35.33 -6.63
CA LEU A 131 3.06 35.84 -6.44
C LEU A 131 3.47 36.78 -7.60
N GLN A 132 3.21 36.37 -8.84
CA GLN A 132 3.50 37.18 -10.03
C GLN A 132 2.76 38.53 -10.00
N SER A 133 1.51 38.54 -9.55
CA SER A 133 0.75 39.78 -9.39
C SER A 133 1.36 40.71 -8.32
N LEU A 134 1.86 40.16 -7.21
CA LEU A 134 2.52 40.96 -6.15
C LEU A 134 3.86 41.53 -6.62
N GLU A 135 4.62 40.79 -7.41
CA GLU A 135 5.89 41.24 -7.99
C GLU A 135 5.67 42.37 -9.01
N THR A 136 4.72 42.22 -9.93
CA THR A 136 4.35 43.26 -10.92
C THR A 136 3.88 44.55 -10.23
N PHE A 137 3.13 44.42 -9.13
CA PHE A 137 2.69 45.56 -8.32
C PHE A 137 3.86 46.25 -7.60
N ALA A 138 4.86 45.48 -7.15
CA ALA A 138 6.08 46.02 -6.56
C ALA A 138 6.96 46.75 -7.59
N GLU A 139 7.06 46.24 -8.82
CA GLU A 139 7.81 46.86 -9.91
C GLU A 139 7.18 48.17 -10.39
N THR A 140 5.86 48.20 -10.59
CA THR A 140 5.14 49.45 -10.93
C THR A 140 5.23 50.49 -9.83
N ARG A 141 5.28 50.08 -8.55
CA ARG A 141 5.58 50.97 -7.42
C ARG A 141 7.00 51.55 -7.48
N LYS A 142 8.00 50.73 -7.84
CA LYS A 142 9.40 51.18 -8.00
C LYS A 142 9.57 52.14 -9.19
N GLN A 143 8.88 51.92 -10.31
CA GLN A 143 8.90 52.84 -11.45
C GLN A 143 8.22 54.18 -11.15
N ASN A 144 7.11 54.19 -10.39
CA ASN A 144 6.49 55.45 -9.97
C ASN A 144 7.34 56.25 -8.98
N THR A 145 8.19 55.61 -8.17
CA THR A 145 9.14 56.33 -7.29
C THR A 145 10.39 56.83 -8.01
N ALA A 146 10.79 56.20 -9.12
CA ALA A 146 11.97 56.62 -9.89
C ALA A 146 11.69 57.77 -10.89
N ASN A 147 10.43 57.96 -11.29
CA ASN A 147 10.02 59.05 -12.20
C ASN A 147 9.66 60.37 -11.49
N ASP A 148 9.80 60.45 -10.16
CA ASP A 148 9.45 61.63 -9.35
C ASP A 148 10.67 62.50 -8.95
N GLU A 149 11.85 62.29 -9.57
CA GLU A 149 13.09 63.03 -9.27
C GLU A 149 13.47 64.09 -10.32
N GLY A 150 12.50 64.71 -11.00
CA GLY A 150 12.80 65.77 -11.96
C GLY A 150 11.61 66.65 -12.35
N GLY A 151 11.32 67.67 -11.54
CA GLY A 151 10.36 68.71 -11.93
C GLY A 151 10.00 69.66 -10.78
N ASP A 152 10.68 70.80 -10.74
CA ASP A 152 10.33 71.97 -9.92
C ASP A 152 8.93 72.48 -10.27
N VAL A 153 7.98 72.35 -9.34
CA VAL A 153 6.72 73.12 -9.32
C VAL A 153 6.35 73.45 -7.88
N GLU A 154 6.14 74.75 -7.65
CA GLU A 154 5.67 75.45 -6.44
C GLU A 154 4.73 74.68 -5.46
N PRO A 155 4.77 75.04 -4.16
CA PRO A 155 4.12 74.29 -3.08
C PRO A 155 2.62 74.58 -3.05
N THR A 156 1.85 73.88 -3.89
CA THR A 156 0.39 73.93 -3.81
C THR A 156 -0.17 72.74 -3.04
N LYS A 157 -0.72 73.09 -1.87
CA LYS A 157 -1.67 72.32 -1.04
C LYS A 157 -1.03 71.15 -0.29
N ALA A 158 -0.76 71.41 0.99
CA ALA A 158 -0.61 70.41 2.03
C ALA A 158 -1.71 69.32 1.88
N LYS A 159 -1.35 68.18 1.29
CA LYS A 159 -2.18 66.98 1.31
C LYS A 159 -2.29 66.61 2.79
N LYS A 160 -3.48 66.85 3.36
CA LYS A 160 -3.84 66.48 4.73
C LYS A 160 -3.33 65.05 4.98
N LYS A 161 -2.31 64.90 5.84
CA LYS A 161 -1.94 63.59 6.39
C LYS A 161 -3.21 63.02 7.00
N ARG A 162 -3.85 62.06 6.32
CA ARG A 162 -4.95 61.30 6.89
C ARG A 162 -4.36 60.61 8.11
N ARG A 163 -4.97 60.88 9.26
CA ARG A 163 -4.61 60.39 10.58
C ARG A 163 -4.61 58.84 10.52
N THR A 164 -3.42 58.29 10.33
CA THR A 164 -2.86 57.17 11.11
C THR A 164 -3.75 55.92 11.18
N GLY A 165 -3.71 55.07 10.14
CA GLY A 165 -4.03 53.65 10.22
C GLY A 165 -2.84 52.81 10.70
N THR A 166 -2.02 53.36 11.59
CA THR A 166 -0.79 52.71 12.07
C THR A 166 -1.12 51.47 12.89
N ASP A 167 -2.22 51.49 13.64
CA ASP A 167 -2.65 50.36 14.47
C ASP A 167 -3.10 49.15 13.63
N THR A 168 -3.84 49.41 12.54
CA THR A 168 -4.23 48.35 11.59
C THR A 168 -3.04 47.84 10.77
N LEU A 169 -2.05 48.68 10.45
CA LEU A 169 -0.82 48.23 9.79
C LEU A 169 0.07 47.40 10.72
N ILE A 170 0.18 47.78 12.01
CA ILE A 170 0.89 47.00 13.02
C ILE A 170 0.20 45.64 13.19
N TYR A 171 -1.13 45.61 13.30
CA TYR A 171 -1.88 44.36 13.40
C TYR A 171 -1.69 43.45 12.18
N LEU A 172 -1.70 44.00 10.97
CA LEU A 172 -1.44 43.23 9.75
C LEU A 172 -0.01 42.70 9.72
N GLN A 173 0.97 43.51 10.13
CA GLN A 173 2.36 43.10 10.21
C GLN A 173 2.57 41.98 11.24
N GLU A 174 2.03 42.14 12.45
CA GLU A 174 2.08 41.13 13.52
C GLU A 174 1.40 39.83 13.09
N LYS A 175 0.27 39.94 12.36
CA LYS A 175 -0.42 38.77 11.80
C LYS A 175 0.46 38.05 10.76
N THR A 176 1.10 38.79 9.86
CA THR A 176 2.00 38.19 8.85
C THR A 176 3.24 37.57 9.47
N GLU A 177 3.81 38.19 10.51
CA GLU A 177 4.96 37.63 11.23
C GLU A 177 4.58 36.32 11.92
N LYS A 178 3.40 36.26 12.57
CA LYS A 178 2.86 35.03 13.15
C LYS A 178 2.60 33.93 12.11
N GLU A 179 2.05 34.28 10.94
CA GLU A 179 1.85 33.30 9.86
C GLU A 179 3.17 32.77 9.28
N ILE A 180 4.19 33.63 9.15
CA ILE A 180 5.52 33.22 8.69
C ILE A 180 6.20 32.31 9.72
N GLU A 181 6.07 32.63 11.02
CA GLU A 181 6.65 31.84 12.10
C GLU A 181 6.01 30.45 12.16
N LEU A 182 4.68 30.37 12.11
CA LEU A 182 3.95 29.10 12.05
C LEU A 182 4.35 28.26 10.82
N LYS A 183 4.47 28.88 9.65
CA LYS A 183 4.88 28.18 8.42
C LYS A 183 6.32 27.66 8.51
N LYS A 184 7.20 28.38 9.22
CA LYS A 184 8.59 27.96 9.45
C LYS A 184 8.65 26.78 10.43
N GLU A 185 7.84 26.79 11.48
CA GLU A 185 7.71 25.67 12.41
C GLU A 185 7.14 24.42 11.71
N GLU A 186 6.11 24.57 10.86
CA GLU A 186 5.53 23.47 10.09
C GLU A 186 6.56 22.84 9.13
N LEU A 187 7.35 23.66 8.43
CA LEU A 187 8.43 23.18 7.57
C LEU A 187 9.54 22.48 8.37
N ALA A 188 9.84 22.94 9.58
CA ALA A 188 10.83 22.30 10.44
C ALA A 188 10.35 20.92 10.91
N LEU A 189 9.11 20.82 11.39
CA LEU A 189 8.49 19.55 11.79
C LEU A 189 8.42 18.55 10.63
N LYS A 190 8.05 19.03 9.43
CA LYS A 190 8.00 18.18 8.24
C LYS A 190 9.37 17.64 7.83
N LYS A 191 10.42 18.44 8.02
CA LYS A 191 11.80 18.02 7.76
C LYS A 191 12.25 16.96 8.77
N GLU A 192 11.92 17.16 10.05
CA GLU A 192 12.23 16.20 11.12
C GLU A 192 11.52 14.87 10.90
N GLU A 193 10.22 14.87 10.56
CA GLU A 193 9.46 13.67 10.22
C GLU A 193 10.07 12.92 9.02
N GLN A 194 10.55 13.65 8.01
CA GLN A 194 11.20 13.07 6.83
C GLN A 194 12.57 12.46 7.17
N GLU A 195 13.33 13.08 8.08
CA GLU A 195 14.59 12.56 8.60
C GLU A 195 14.37 11.30 9.46
N GLU A 196 13.34 11.28 10.32
CA GLU A 196 12.95 10.09 11.09
C GLU A 196 12.51 8.94 10.19
N HIS A 197 11.70 9.22 9.17
CA HIS A 197 11.29 8.22 8.18
C HIS A 197 12.50 7.65 7.42
N PHE A 198 13.46 8.51 7.03
CA PHE A 198 14.68 8.06 6.36
C PHE A 198 15.60 7.25 7.28
N ALA A 199 15.70 7.64 8.55
CA ALA A 199 16.45 6.89 9.57
C ALA A 199 15.84 5.51 9.80
N GLY A 200 14.51 5.42 9.98
CA GLY A 200 13.80 4.14 10.14
C GLY A 200 13.95 3.22 8.93
N GLN A 201 13.93 3.77 7.71
CA GLN A 201 14.16 3.00 6.49
C GLN A 201 15.60 2.47 6.40
N LYS A 202 16.59 3.27 6.84
CA LYS A 202 17.99 2.85 6.89
C LYS A 202 18.20 1.71 7.88
N ASP A 203 17.58 1.78 9.05
CA ASP A 203 17.66 0.73 10.07
C ASP A 203 17.00 -0.57 9.60
N MET A 204 15.82 -0.49 8.97
CA MET A 204 15.16 -1.65 8.37
C MET A 204 16.05 -2.30 7.30
N ARG A 205 16.70 -1.50 6.45
CA ARG A 205 17.61 -2.01 5.41
C ARG A 205 18.86 -2.66 6.02
N GLN A 206 19.40 -2.11 7.12
CA GLN A 206 20.51 -2.73 7.84
C GLN A 206 20.10 -4.06 8.45
N GLN A 207 18.92 -4.15 9.08
CA GLN A 207 18.40 -5.39 9.64
C GLN A 207 18.20 -6.44 8.55
N GLN A 208 17.62 -6.07 7.42
CA GLN A 208 17.45 -6.95 6.27
C GLN A 208 18.80 -7.48 5.75
N ASN A 209 19.81 -6.61 5.63
CA ASN A 209 21.16 -7.00 5.23
C ASN A 209 21.82 -7.96 6.24
N GLN A 210 21.62 -7.74 7.54
CA GLN A 210 22.13 -8.66 8.57
C GLN A 210 21.49 -10.04 8.47
N ILE A 211 20.18 -10.11 8.21
CA ILE A 211 19.47 -11.39 7.99
C ILE A 211 20.03 -12.10 6.76
N TYR A 212 20.19 -11.41 5.63
CA TYR A 212 20.78 -12.00 4.43
C TYR A 212 22.21 -12.50 4.64
N GLN A 213 23.06 -11.72 5.33
CA GLN A 213 24.42 -12.15 5.68
C GLN A 213 24.41 -13.36 6.62
N GLY A 214 23.50 -13.39 7.60
CA GLY A 214 23.31 -14.53 8.50
C GLY A 214 22.90 -15.80 7.76
N PHE A 215 21.95 -15.68 6.84
CA PHE A 215 21.50 -16.79 6.00
C PHE A 215 22.63 -17.31 5.09
N SER A 216 23.38 -16.42 4.45
CA SER A 216 24.51 -16.81 3.59
C SER A 216 25.59 -17.56 4.37
N LYS A 217 25.96 -17.08 5.57
CA LYS A 217 26.93 -17.77 6.43
C LYS A 217 26.42 -19.14 6.89
N MET A 218 25.12 -19.26 7.18
CA MET A 218 24.51 -20.53 7.56
C MET A 218 24.56 -21.53 6.39
N GLN A 219 24.28 -21.07 5.17
CA GLN A 219 24.35 -21.89 3.96
C GLN A 219 25.78 -22.39 3.69
N GLU A 220 26.78 -21.52 3.79
CA GLU A 220 28.20 -21.90 3.65
C GLU A 220 28.63 -22.92 4.71
N THR A 221 28.20 -22.71 5.97
CA THR A 221 28.52 -23.63 7.07
C THR A 221 27.92 -25.02 6.82
N MET A 222 26.66 -25.07 6.37
CA MET A 222 25.98 -26.32 6.03
C MET A 222 26.68 -27.05 4.87
N GLN A 223 27.07 -26.32 3.82
CA GLN A 223 27.76 -26.89 2.68
C GLN A 223 29.16 -27.42 3.07
N SER A 224 29.89 -26.70 3.91
CA SER A 224 31.18 -27.17 4.44
C SER A 224 31.04 -28.43 5.31
N GLN A 225 30.00 -28.50 6.15
CA GLN A 225 29.74 -29.67 6.97
C GLN A 225 29.37 -30.91 6.13
N MET A 226 28.56 -30.71 5.08
CA MET A 226 28.22 -31.76 4.12
C MET A 226 29.46 -32.29 3.39
N GLN A 227 30.33 -31.39 2.90
CA GLN A 227 31.58 -31.81 2.24
C GLN A 227 32.46 -32.65 3.15
N LYS A 228 32.64 -32.24 4.41
CA LYS A 228 33.41 -33.02 5.39
C LYS A 228 32.80 -34.41 5.64
N GLN A 229 31.47 -34.53 5.65
CA GLN A 229 30.80 -35.81 5.85
C GLN A 229 31.00 -36.76 4.65
N VAL A 230 30.94 -36.23 3.42
CA VAL A 230 31.19 -36.99 2.20
C VAL A 230 32.65 -37.46 2.13
N GLU A 231 33.60 -36.59 2.48
CA GLU A 231 35.02 -36.93 2.50
C GLU A 231 35.33 -38.06 3.51
N LEU A 232 34.74 -37.99 4.71
CA LEU A 232 34.87 -39.05 5.72
C LEU A 232 34.31 -40.39 5.23
N GLN A 233 33.16 -40.36 4.55
CA GLN A 233 32.54 -41.56 3.99
C GLN A 233 33.39 -42.16 2.85
N GLN A 234 33.97 -41.32 2.01
CA GLN A 234 34.89 -41.75 0.95
C GLN A 234 36.16 -42.38 1.54
N GLN A 235 36.71 -41.81 2.62
CA GLN A 235 37.87 -42.35 3.30
C GLN A 235 37.58 -43.73 3.94
N GLN A 236 36.42 -43.92 4.57
CA GLN A 236 36.00 -45.24 5.06
C GLN A 236 35.85 -46.26 3.93
N MET A 237 35.28 -45.86 2.78
CA MET A 237 35.18 -46.74 1.62
C MET A 237 36.54 -47.18 1.09
N GLN A 238 37.51 -46.24 1.02
CA GLN A 238 38.87 -46.56 0.60
C GLN A 238 39.56 -47.53 1.58
N GLN A 239 39.43 -47.32 2.89
CA GLN A 239 39.96 -48.24 3.90
C GLN A 239 39.34 -49.64 3.79
N ASN A 240 38.02 -49.73 3.63
CA ASN A 240 37.33 -51.02 3.46
C ASN A 240 37.77 -51.74 2.17
N ASN A 241 37.95 -51.01 1.07
CA ASN A 241 38.45 -51.57 -0.19
C ASN A 241 39.90 -52.05 -0.07
N GLN A 242 40.76 -51.32 0.63
CA GLN A 242 42.14 -51.74 0.91
C GLN A 242 42.18 -53.01 1.78
N LEU A 243 41.35 -53.10 2.82
CA LEU A 243 41.25 -54.28 3.68
C LEU A 243 40.79 -55.51 2.89
N MET A 244 39.78 -55.34 2.02
CA MET A 244 39.29 -56.41 1.15
C MET A 244 40.36 -56.88 0.16
N MET A 245 41.13 -55.97 -0.42
CA MET A 245 42.24 -56.30 -1.32
C MET A 245 43.34 -57.08 -0.59
N MET A 246 43.68 -56.69 0.64
CA MET A 246 44.66 -57.40 1.47
C MET A 246 44.19 -58.82 1.82
N MET A 247 42.91 -58.99 2.18
CA MET A 247 42.33 -60.31 2.44
C MET A 247 42.34 -61.21 1.20
N MET A 248 42.04 -60.66 0.03
CA MET A 248 42.10 -61.38 -1.24
C MET A 248 43.54 -61.82 -1.59
N GLN A 249 44.54 -60.96 -1.36
CA GLN A 249 45.96 -61.33 -1.52
C GLN A 249 46.37 -62.44 -0.55
N MET A 250 45.97 -62.39 0.72
CA MET A 250 46.27 -63.45 1.68
C MET A 250 45.66 -64.80 1.26
N MET A 251 44.40 -64.80 0.76
CA MET A 251 43.78 -66.02 0.24
C MET A 251 44.48 -66.56 -1.02
N GLN A 252 45.00 -65.69 -1.89
CA GLN A 252 45.74 -66.10 -3.09
C GLN A 252 47.12 -66.66 -2.74
N ASN A 253 47.79 -66.12 -1.72
CA ASN A 253 49.08 -66.59 -1.25
C ASN A 253 48.98 -67.91 -0.48
N SER A 254 47.89 -68.13 0.27
CA SER A 254 47.63 -69.40 0.98
C SER A 254 47.25 -70.57 0.05
N LYS A 255 46.93 -70.31 -1.22
CA LYS A 255 46.67 -71.36 -2.23
C LYS A 255 47.93 -71.77 -3.02
N LYS A 256 49.08 -71.11 -2.79
CA LYS A 256 50.34 -71.34 -3.51
C LYS A 256 51.46 -71.94 -2.63
N GLY A 257 51.19 -72.25 -1.36
CA GLY A 257 52.04 -73.04 -0.47
C GLY A 257 51.37 -74.35 -0.14
#